data_AF-A0A8I6RZC1-F1
#
_entry.id   AF-A0A8I6RZC1-F1
#
_cell.length_a   1.000
_cell.length_b   1.000
_cell.length_c   1.000
_cell.angle_alpha   90.00
_cell.angle_beta   90.00
_cell.angle_gamma   90.00
#
_symmetry.space_group_name_H-M   'P 1'
#
loop_
_entity.id
_entity.type
_entity.pdbx_description
1 polymer ?
#
loop_
_entity_poly.entity_id
_entity_poly.type
_entity_poly.pdbx_seq_one_letter_code
_entity_poly.pdbx_strand_id
1 'polypeptide(L)'
;MPNKKTGQRKKAEKQKQRQKGIRTARENLDFGKFPCNATMECDKCKRKQKNRAFCYFCSSVQRLPLCAHCGKVKCLLKTGDCVVKHPGVFTTGMRMVGAICDFCEAWICHGRKCLTSHACTCPLQEAICIECERGVWDHGGRIFKCSFCSSFLCEDDQFEHQASCQVLESENYKCQSCNKLGQYSCLRCKTCYCDDHARRKGFKYDKNKPIPCPKCGFETSQTKDLSMSTRSHKFGRQGNRYDDDDDDDYDYDISYSRSHQFNGGDDDDDDDDDDDEDADYEFGGGNESSEESEED
;
A
#
# COMPACT_ATOMS: atom_id res chain seq x y z
N MET A 1 16.63 20.65 -45.92
CA MET A 1 16.87 20.72 -44.46
C MET A 1 15.54 20.50 -43.74
N PRO A 2 15.42 19.61 -42.75
CA PRO A 2 14.18 19.48 -41.99
C PRO A 2 13.90 20.80 -41.26
N ASN A 3 12.70 21.36 -41.46
CA ASN A 3 12.30 22.66 -40.89
C ASN A 3 12.55 22.70 -39.37
N LYS A 4 13.22 23.76 -38.91
CA LYS A 4 13.45 24.00 -37.47
C LYS A 4 12.11 23.90 -36.74
N LYS A 5 12.00 22.94 -35.82
CA LYS A 5 10.81 22.78 -34.97
C LYS A 5 10.53 24.08 -34.22
N THR A 6 9.28 24.56 -34.26
CA THR A 6 8.82 25.73 -33.51
C THR A 6 9.00 25.52 -32.00
N GLY A 7 9.14 26.60 -31.22
CA GLY A 7 9.30 26.52 -29.76
C GLY A 7 8.16 25.77 -29.07
N GLN A 8 6.93 25.94 -29.57
CA GLN A 8 5.76 25.20 -29.11
C GLN A 8 5.88 23.69 -29.35
N ARG A 9 6.33 23.29 -30.55
CA ARG A 9 6.52 21.87 -30.89
C ARG A 9 7.61 21.23 -30.03
N LYS A 10 8.70 21.95 -29.73
CA LYS A 10 9.75 21.49 -28.80
C LYS A 10 9.22 21.31 -27.37
N LYS A 11 8.38 22.23 -26.87
CA LYS A 11 7.76 22.13 -25.54
C LYS A 11 6.80 20.93 -25.44
N ALA A 12 5.97 20.72 -26.45
CA ALA A 12 5.05 19.59 -26.52
C ALA A 12 5.81 18.24 -26.54
N GLU A 13 6.89 18.14 -27.31
CA GLU A 13 7.72 16.93 -27.38
C GLU A 13 8.40 16.62 -26.04
N LYS A 14 8.94 17.65 -25.36
CA LYS A 14 9.50 17.53 -24.00
C LYS A 14 8.43 17.09 -22.99
N GLN A 15 7.22 17.62 -23.08
CA GLN A 15 6.12 17.22 -22.20
C GLN A 15 5.69 15.77 -22.45
N LYS A 16 5.62 15.33 -23.71
CA LYS A 16 5.32 13.94 -24.07
C LYS A 16 6.39 12.97 -23.54
N GLN A 17 7.67 13.33 -23.67
CA GLN A 17 8.77 12.55 -23.08
C GLN A 17 8.67 12.47 -21.55
N ARG A 18 8.37 13.60 -20.88
CA ARG A 18 8.16 13.62 -19.43
C ARG A 18 6.98 12.73 -19.01
N GLN A 19 5.85 12.79 -19.71
CA GLN A 19 4.69 11.93 -19.43
C GLN A 19 5.02 10.45 -19.64
N LYS A 20 5.79 10.11 -20.68
CA LYS A 20 6.27 8.74 -20.89
C LYS A 20 7.14 8.28 -19.73
N GLY A 21 8.09 9.13 -19.28
CA GLY A 21 8.93 8.84 -18.12
C GLY A 21 8.12 8.62 -16.84
N ILE A 22 7.10 9.45 -16.59
CA ILE A 22 6.19 9.28 -15.46
C ILE A 22 5.48 7.92 -15.56
N ARG A 23 4.91 7.58 -16.72
CA ARG A 23 4.20 6.30 -16.92
C ARG A 23 5.11 5.09 -16.68
N THR A 24 6.33 5.09 -17.21
CA THR A 24 7.29 4.00 -16.99
C THR A 24 7.73 3.92 -15.53
N ALA A 25 7.89 5.05 -14.85
CA ALA A 25 8.24 5.06 -13.43
C ALA A 25 7.12 4.54 -12.52
N ARG A 26 5.84 4.57 -12.95
CA ARG A 26 4.69 4.10 -12.15
C ARG A 26 4.83 2.64 -11.71
N GLU A 27 5.39 1.80 -12.57
CA GLU A 27 5.50 0.37 -12.32
C GLU A 27 6.43 0.04 -11.16
N ASN A 28 7.40 0.91 -10.86
CA ASN A 28 8.40 0.72 -9.82
C ASN A 28 8.28 1.74 -8.67
N LEU A 29 7.08 2.29 -8.44
CA LEU A 29 6.87 3.22 -7.33
C LEU A 29 6.83 2.47 -5.99
N ASP A 30 7.73 2.89 -5.10
CA ASP A 30 7.71 2.50 -3.70
C ASP A 30 6.76 3.43 -2.93
N PHE A 31 5.55 2.94 -2.63
CA PHE A 31 4.51 3.70 -1.94
C PHE A 31 4.94 4.23 -0.57
N GLY A 32 5.85 3.54 0.12
CA GLY A 32 6.29 3.93 1.46
C GLY A 32 7.03 5.28 1.47
N LYS A 33 7.66 5.64 0.35
CA LYS A 33 8.42 6.89 0.21
C LYS A 33 7.55 8.12 -0.10
N PHE A 34 6.28 7.93 -0.47
CA PHE A 34 5.42 9.04 -0.87
C PHE A 34 4.71 9.67 0.35
N PRO A 35 4.77 11.00 0.53
CA PRO A 35 4.12 11.67 1.67
C PRO A 35 2.60 11.49 1.71
N CYS A 36 1.95 11.26 0.57
CA CYS A 36 0.52 10.94 0.52
C CYS A 36 0.17 9.57 1.14
N ASN A 37 1.16 8.69 1.36
CA ASN A 37 0.97 7.39 2.00
C ASN A 37 1.68 7.28 3.36
N ALA A 38 2.13 8.42 3.89
CA ALA A 38 2.63 8.50 5.26
C ALA A 38 1.52 8.09 6.25
N THR A 39 1.91 7.44 7.33
CA THR A 39 0.99 7.10 8.42
C THR A 39 0.69 8.35 9.24
N MET A 40 -0.57 8.52 9.62
CA MET A 40 -1.04 9.59 10.50
C MET A 40 -2.00 9.02 11.54
N GLU A 41 -2.13 9.68 12.67
CA GLU A 41 -3.14 9.39 13.68
C GLU A 41 -4.17 10.50 13.72
N CYS A 42 -5.45 10.14 13.74
CA CYS A 42 -6.53 11.11 13.80
C CYS A 42 -6.55 11.81 15.17
N ASP A 43 -6.53 13.15 15.18
CA ASP A 43 -6.56 13.92 16.43
C ASP A 43 -7.81 13.65 17.28
N LYS A 44 -8.96 13.38 16.63
CA LYS A 44 -10.28 13.21 17.26
C LYS A 44 -10.54 11.78 17.73
N CYS A 45 -10.35 10.79 16.87
CA CYS A 45 -10.70 9.38 17.17
C CYS A 45 -9.49 8.49 17.49
N LYS A 46 -8.26 9.03 17.44
CA LYS A 46 -6.99 8.34 17.75
C LYS A 46 -6.69 7.09 16.91
N ARG A 47 -7.48 6.84 15.86
CA ARG A 47 -7.23 5.74 14.91
C ARG A 47 -6.10 6.11 13.96
N LYS A 48 -5.22 5.15 13.72
CA LYS A 48 -4.15 5.24 12.72
C LYS A 48 -4.75 5.07 11.32
N GLN A 49 -4.33 5.91 10.39
CA GLN A 49 -4.75 5.90 8.99
C GLN A 49 -3.62 6.44 8.09
N LYS A 50 -3.82 6.42 6.78
CA LYS A 50 -2.89 7.08 5.85
C LYS A 50 -3.17 8.57 5.77
N ASN A 51 -2.19 9.35 5.32
CA ASN A 51 -2.29 10.80 5.19
C ASN A 51 -3.45 11.21 4.27
N ARG A 52 -4.59 11.60 4.84
CA ARG A 52 -5.81 11.98 4.12
C ARG A 52 -6.31 13.33 4.61
N ALA A 53 -7.09 14.00 3.77
CA ALA A 53 -7.66 15.30 4.05
C ALA A 53 -8.65 15.20 5.23
N PHE A 54 -9.44 14.13 5.20
CA PHE A 54 -10.43 13.78 6.20
C PHE A 54 -10.10 12.44 6.83
N CYS A 55 -10.46 12.29 8.10
CA CYS A 55 -10.37 10.99 8.73
C CYS A 55 -11.38 10.04 8.12
N TYR A 56 -10.93 8.89 7.63
CA TYR A 56 -11.80 7.88 7.05
C TYR A 56 -12.86 7.37 8.05
N PHE A 57 -12.51 7.29 9.34
CA PHE A 57 -13.39 6.71 10.37
C PHE A 57 -14.43 7.67 10.93
N CYS A 58 -14.14 8.97 11.01
CA CYS A 58 -15.01 9.93 11.70
C CYS A 58 -15.17 11.26 10.94
N SER A 59 -14.67 11.32 9.70
CA SER A 59 -14.72 12.46 8.78
C SER A 59 -14.12 13.76 9.33
N SER A 60 -13.42 13.72 10.46
CA SER A 60 -12.81 14.90 11.05
C SER A 60 -11.61 15.36 10.22
N VAL A 61 -11.44 16.67 10.11
CA VAL A 61 -10.27 17.29 9.51
C VAL A 61 -9.10 17.25 10.51
N GLN A 62 -7.91 16.87 10.05
CA GLN A 62 -6.71 16.87 10.89
C GLN A 62 -6.25 18.29 11.23
N ARG A 63 -5.88 18.54 12.49
CA ARG A 63 -5.40 19.87 12.93
C ARG A 63 -4.09 20.25 12.26
N LEU A 64 -3.20 19.28 12.08
CA LEU A 64 -1.89 19.43 11.45
C LEU A 64 -1.85 18.67 10.11
N PRO A 65 -2.26 19.30 8.99
CA PRO A 65 -2.22 18.67 7.68
C PRO A 65 -0.78 18.50 7.18
N LEU A 66 -0.53 17.37 6.52
CA LEU A 66 0.74 17.04 5.89
C LEU A 66 0.60 17.13 4.37
N CYS A 67 1.44 17.93 3.71
CA CYS A 67 1.42 18.01 2.25
C CYS A 67 1.78 16.67 1.60
N ALA A 68 0.88 16.15 0.76
CA ALA A 68 1.04 14.86 0.08
C ALA A 68 2.15 14.83 -0.99
N HIS A 69 2.65 15.99 -1.41
CA HIS A 69 3.76 16.09 -2.37
C HIS A 69 5.12 16.27 -1.71
N CYS A 70 5.24 17.20 -0.75
CA CYS A 70 6.53 17.56 -0.15
C CYS A 70 6.70 17.16 1.31
N GLY A 71 5.67 16.58 1.94
CA GLY A 71 5.74 16.12 3.34
C GLY A 71 5.91 17.25 4.37
N LYS A 72 5.67 18.51 4.00
CA LYS A 72 5.76 19.62 4.94
C LYS A 72 4.44 19.81 5.69
N VAL A 73 4.55 20.07 7.00
CA VAL A 73 3.45 20.45 7.91
C VAL A 73 3.46 21.96 8.24
N LYS A 74 4.62 22.61 8.04
CA LYS A 74 4.78 24.08 8.08
C LYS A 74 5.37 24.65 6.78
N CYS A 75 4.83 25.77 6.30
CA CYS A 75 5.31 26.48 5.13
C CYS A 75 6.01 27.77 5.56
N LEU A 76 7.18 28.04 4.98
CA LEU A 76 7.95 29.26 5.20
C LEU A 76 8.24 29.91 3.85
N LEU A 77 8.02 31.22 3.73
CA LEU A 77 8.22 31.97 2.47
C LEU A 77 9.70 32.19 2.13
N LYS A 78 10.66 31.52 2.77
CA LYS A 78 12.09 31.71 2.47
C LYS A 78 12.46 31.30 1.03
N THR A 79 11.76 30.32 0.46
CA THR A 79 12.13 29.74 -0.85
C THR A 79 11.35 30.29 -2.04
N GLY A 80 10.42 31.24 -1.85
CA GLY A 80 9.69 31.91 -2.95
C GLY A 80 8.74 31.03 -3.80
N ASP A 81 8.74 29.71 -3.64
CA ASP A 81 7.93 28.76 -4.41
C ASP A 81 6.45 28.69 -3.95
N CYS A 82 6.07 29.43 -2.91
CA CYS A 82 4.69 29.47 -2.45
C CYS A 82 3.85 30.46 -3.29
N VAL A 83 2.67 30.05 -3.75
CA VAL A 83 1.75 30.94 -4.48
C VAL A 83 1.05 31.94 -3.56
N VAL A 84 0.99 31.65 -2.25
CA VAL A 84 0.46 32.55 -1.22
C VAL A 84 1.61 33.17 -0.44
N LYS A 85 1.61 34.49 -0.32
CA LYS A 85 2.62 35.21 0.48
C LYS A 85 2.30 35.07 1.97
N HIS A 86 3.26 34.59 2.75
CA HIS A 86 3.21 34.59 4.21
C HIS A 86 4.53 35.19 4.77
N PRO A 87 4.53 36.49 5.12
CA PRO A 87 5.72 37.20 5.56
C PRO A 87 6.08 36.84 7.01
N GLY A 88 7.31 36.39 7.24
CA GLY A 88 7.90 36.27 8.59
C GLY A 88 7.34 35.18 9.51
N VAL A 89 6.24 34.51 9.17
CA VAL A 89 5.56 33.55 10.04
C VAL A 89 5.43 32.18 9.36
N PHE A 90 5.64 31.11 10.13
CA PHE A 90 5.32 29.76 9.68
C PHE A 90 3.81 29.61 9.50
N THR A 91 3.38 29.34 8.27
CA THR A 91 1.99 29.01 8.00
C THR A 91 1.79 27.52 8.25
N THR A 92 0.88 27.19 9.17
CA THR A 92 0.53 25.83 9.60
C THR A 92 -0.98 25.61 9.54
N GLY A 93 -1.44 24.38 9.77
CA GLY A 93 -2.86 24.05 9.77
C GLY A 93 -3.49 24.24 8.38
N MET A 94 -4.78 24.57 8.36
CA MET A 94 -5.52 24.82 7.11
C MET A 94 -4.97 26.01 6.30
N ARG A 95 -4.27 26.95 6.93
CA ARG A 95 -3.69 28.11 6.22
C ARG A 95 -2.56 27.71 5.26
N MET A 96 -1.95 26.53 5.44
CA MET A 96 -0.93 25.98 4.53
C MET A 96 -1.54 25.40 3.24
N VAL A 97 -2.77 24.93 3.34
CA VAL A 97 -3.39 24.05 2.35
C VAL A 97 -3.90 24.85 1.18
N GLY A 98 -3.53 24.43 -0.04
CA GLY A 98 -3.96 25.05 -1.29
C GLY A 98 -4.92 24.22 -2.12
N ALA A 99 -4.91 22.89 -1.98
CA ALA A 99 -5.80 21.99 -2.72
C ALA A 99 -5.94 20.63 -2.03
N ILE A 100 -6.96 19.87 -2.44
CA ILE A 100 -7.09 18.43 -2.21
C ILE A 100 -6.75 17.72 -3.53
N CYS A 101 -6.03 16.61 -3.47
CA CYS A 101 -5.81 15.78 -4.65
C CYS A 101 -6.98 14.80 -4.84
N ASP A 102 -7.59 14.78 -6.02
CA ASP A 102 -8.72 13.88 -6.33
C ASP A 102 -8.36 12.38 -6.26
N PHE A 103 -7.07 12.04 -6.43
CA PHE A 103 -6.62 10.65 -6.47
C PHE A 103 -6.28 10.08 -5.09
N CYS A 104 -5.49 10.81 -4.29
CA CYS A 104 -5.06 10.35 -2.97
C CYS A 104 -5.85 10.95 -1.81
N GLU A 105 -6.79 11.87 -2.10
CA GLU A 105 -7.62 12.56 -1.12
C GLU A 105 -6.80 13.19 0.01
N ALA A 106 -5.62 13.71 -0.30
CA ALA A 106 -4.70 14.28 0.67
C ALA A 106 -4.45 15.76 0.38
N TRP A 107 -4.13 16.51 1.44
CA TRP A 107 -3.85 17.94 1.34
C TRP A 107 -2.59 18.23 0.53
N ILE A 108 -2.64 19.25 -0.32
CA ILE A 108 -1.51 19.78 -1.06
C ILE A 108 -1.29 21.22 -0.62
N CYS A 109 -0.05 21.56 -0.26
CA CYS A 109 0.28 22.92 0.14
C CYS A 109 0.32 23.89 -1.05
N HIS A 110 0.34 25.19 -0.75
CA HIS A 110 0.48 26.28 -1.71
C HIS A 110 1.78 26.30 -2.54
N GLY A 111 2.68 25.33 -2.40
CA GLY A 111 3.89 25.27 -3.24
C GLY A 111 3.50 25.11 -4.71
N ARG A 112 3.98 26.00 -5.58
CA ARG A 112 3.68 25.99 -7.02
C ARG A 112 4.07 24.65 -7.64
N LYS A 113 5.22 24.08 -7.25
CA LYS A 113 5.60 22.72 -7.65
C LYS A 113 4.61 21.67 -7.15
N CYS A 114 4.14 21.76 -5.90
CA CYS A 114 3.21 20.78 -5.33
C CYS A 114 1.88 20.79 -6.08
N LEU A 115 1.28 21.97 -6.28
CA LEU A 115 0.00 22.14 -6.98
C LEU A 115 0.07 21.71 -8.44
N THR A 116 1.16 22.04 -9.15
CA THR A 116 1.25 21.77 -10.60
C THR A 116 1.68 20.34 -10.93
N SER A 117 2.35 19.64 -10.02
CA SER A 117 2.96 18.34 -10.33
C SER A 117 2.32 17.15 -9.62
N HIS A 118 1.72 17.34 -8.44
CA HIS A 118 1.28 16.22 -7.62
C HIS A 118 0.26 15.34 -8.34
N ALA A 119 -0.79 15.91 -8.94
CA ALA A 119 -1.81 15.15 -9.65
C ALA A 119 -1.22 14.24 -10.75
N CYS A 120 -0.22 14.73 -11.49
CA CYS A 120 0.43 13.96 -12.55
C CYS A 120 1.31 12.82 -12.03
N THR A 121 1.89 12.97 -10.84
CA THR A 121 2.81 11.99 -10.25
C THR A 121 2.21 11.29 -9.04
N CYS A 122 0.90 11.40 -8.85
CA CYS A 122 0.23 10.82 -7.70
C CYS A 122 0.32 9.30 -7.80
N PRO A 123 0.90 8.60 -6.80
CA PRO A 123 1.05 7.15 -6.87
C PRO A 123 -0.31 6.45 -6.90
N LEU A 124 -1.37 7.09 -6.39
CA LEU A 124 -2.71 6.51 -6.24
C LEU A 124 -3.69 6.81 -7.40
N GLN A 125 -3.21 7.34 -8.54
CA GLN A 125 -4.08 7.74 -9.66
C GLN A 125 -4.95 6.60 -10.23
N GLU A 126 -4.43 5.38 -10.23
CA GLU A 126 -5.09 4.18 -10.78
C GLU A 126 -5.30 3.13 -9.68
N ALA A 127 -5.31 3.58 -8.42
CA ALA A 127 -5.33 2.68 -7.29
C ALA A 127 -6.77 2.29 -6.95
N ILE A 128 -7.20 1.21 -7.59
CA ILE A 128 -8.48 0.54 -7.38
C ILE A 128 -8.16 -0.90 -6.97
N CYS A 129 -8.75 -1.38 -5.87
CA CYS A 129 -8.56 -2.75 -5.45
C CYS A 129 -9.03 -3.72 -6.53
N ILE A 130 -8.20 -4.71 -6.90
CA ILE A 130 -8.59 -5.70 -7.91
C ILE A 130 -9.67 -6.69 -7.43
N GLU A 131 -9.81 -6.89 -6.11
CA GLU A 131 -10.77 -7.85 -5.55
C GLU A 131 -12.12 -7.20 -5.26
N CYS A 132 -12.15 -6.10 -4.49
CA CYS A 132 -13.40 -5.44 -4.13
C CYS A 132 -13.81 -4.26 -5.03
N GLU A 133 -13.01 -3.91 -6.05
CA GLU A 133 -13.24 -2.79 -6.99
C GLU A 133 -13.38 -1.40 -6.35
N ARG A 134 -13.14 -1.30 -5.04
CA ARG A 134 -13.19 -0.06 -4.25
C ARG A 134 -11.95 0.79 -4.48
N GLY A 135 -12.14 2.11 -4.47
CA GLY A 135 -11.07 3.10 -4.63
C GLY A 135 -10.59 3.65 -3.28
N VAL A 136 -9.59 4.53 -3.36
CA VAL A 136 -8.95 5.18 -2.19
C VAL A 136 -9.94 5.76 -1.19
N TRP A 137 -11.03 6.34 -1.69
CA TRP A 137 -12.08 7.00 -0.91
C TRP A 137 -12.86 6.04 -0.02
N ASP A 138 -13.03 4.79 -0.46
CA ASP A 138 -13.92 3.81 0.17
C ASP A 138 -13.26 3.03 1.31
N HIS A 139 -11.94 3.07 1.44
CA HIS A 139 -11.18 2.29 2.43
C HIS A 139 -10.10 3.13 3.15
N GLY A 140 -10.19 4.46 3.08
CA GLY A 140 -9.28 5.39 3.76
C GLY A 140 -7.86 5.38 3.20
N GLY A 141 -7.71 4.89 1.98
CA GLY A 141 -6.46 4.95 1.24
C GLY A 141 -5.33 4.02 1.69
N ARG A 142 -5.62 3.03 2.52
CA ARG A 142 -4.73 1.89 2.78
C ARG A 142 -4.71 0.97 1.55
N ILE A 143 -3.81 1.26 0.62
CA ILE A 143 -3.59 0.46 -0.59
C ILE A 143 -2.17 -0.11 -0.58
N PHE A 144 -2.10 -1.37 -0.98
CA PHE A 144 -0.90 -2.16 -1.16
C PHE A 144 -0.80 -2.61 -2.61
N LYS A 145 0.39 -3.04 -3.01
CA LYS A 145 0.65 -3.60 -4.34
C LYS A 145 1.11 -5.03 -4.16
N CYS A 146 0.47 -5.96 -4.87
CA CYS A 146 0.88 -7.36 -4.83
C CYS A 146 2.30 -7.52 -5.40
N SER A 147 3.18 -8.22 -4.68
CA SER A 147 4.54 -8.53 -5.13
C SER A 147 4.58 -9.42 -6.39
N PHE A 148 3.50 -10.15 -6.68
CA PHE A 148 3.44 -11.12 -7.78
C PHE A 148 2.79 -10.56 -9.04
N CYS A 149 1.58 -10.00 -8.92
CA CYS A 149 0.83 -9.48 -10.08
C CYS A 149 0.93 -7.96 -10.25
N SER A 150 1.53 -7.25 -9.28
CA SER A 150 1.61 -5.78 -9.27
C SER A 150 0.26 -5.05 -9.30
N SER A 151 -0.85 -5.73 -9.02
CA SER A 151 -2.17 -5.12 -8.87
C SER A 151 -2.33 -4.44 -7.52
N PHE A 152 -3.24 -3.48 -7.46
CA PHE A 152 -3.60 -2.77 -6.24
C PHE A 152 -4.57 -3.59 -5.39
N LEU A 153 -4.35 -3.55 -4.08
CA LEU A 153 -5.12 -4.28 -3.07
C LEU A 153 -5.43 -3.36 -1.90
N CYS A 154 -6.65 -3.41 -1.38
CA CYS A 154 -6.95 -2.77 -0.11
C CYS A 154 -6.36 -3.58 1.06
N GLU A 155 -6.34 -3.01 2.25
CA GLU A 155 -5.83 -3.71 3.44
C GLU A 155 -6.58 -5.00 3.76
N ASP A 156 -7.89 -5.03 3.50
CA ASP A 156 -8.74 -6.19 3.78
C ASP A 156 -8.38 -7.36 2.84
N ASP A 157 -8.15 -7.07 1.55
CA ASP A 157 -7.95 -8.11 0.51
C ASP A 157 -6.47 -8.49 0.31
N GLN A 158 -5.52 -7.74 0.88
CA GLN A 158 -4.10 -7.91 0.54
C GLN A 158 -3.58 -9.31 0.87
N PHE A 159 -4.01 -9.89 1.99
CA PHE A 159 -3.48 -11.17 2.48
C PHE A 159 -4.08 -12.34 1.73
N GLU A 160 -5.40 -12.32 1.51
CA GLU A 160 -6.11 -13.36 0.76
C GLU A 160 -5.65 -13.39 -0.70
N HIS A 161 -5.46 -12.22 -1.32
CA HIS A 161 -4.90 -12.15 -2.67
C HIS A 161 -3.44 -12.62 -2.69
N GLN A 162 -2.57 -12.17 -1.78
CA GLN A 162 -1.17 -12.59 -1.78
C GLN A 162 -1.00 -14.10 -1.59
N ALA A 163 -1.86 -14.72 -0.78
CA ALA A 163 -1.85 -16.16 -0.55
C ALA A 163 -2.24 -16.96 -1.81
N SER A 164 -3.18 -16.45 -2.61
CA SER A 164 -3.70 -17.15 -3.80
C SER A 164 -3.07 -16.70 -5.12
N CYS A 165 -2.37 -15.55 -5.17
CA CYS A 165 -1.96 -14.93 -6.42
C CYS A 165 -0.88 -15.70 -7.20
N GLN A 166 -0.09 -16.55 -6.55
CA GLN A 166 0.85 -17.41 -7.29
C GLN A 166 0.15 -18.60 -7.97
N VAL A 167 -1.09 -18.89 -7.59
CA VAL A 167 -1.89 -19.99 -8.16
C VAL A 167 -2.48 -19.55 -9.50
N LEU A 168 -2.39 -20.44 -10.48
CA LEU A 168 -3.02 -20.29 -11.79
C LEU A 168 -4.34 -21.06 -11.77
N GLU A 169 -5.42 -20.44 -12.23
CA GLU A 169 -6.75 -21.09 -12.28
C GLU A 169 -6.81 -22.22 -13.31
N SER A 170 -5.95 -22.18 -14.35
CA SER A 170 -5.90 -23.21 -15.37
C SER A 170 -5.02 -24.39 -14.94
N GLU A 171 -5.63 -25.48 -14.48
CA GLU A 171 -4.93 -26.73 -14.13
C GLU A 171 -4.18 -27.37 -15.32
N ASN A 172 -4.58 -27.02 -16.55
CA ASN A 172 -4.05 -27.65 -17.75
C ASN A 172 -2.68 -27.09 -18.19
N TYR A 173 -2.23 -25.96 -17.64
CA TYR A 173 -0.99 -25.24 -18.01
C TYR A 173 -0.80 -25.06 -19.52
N LYS A 174 -1.89 -25.04 -20.28
CA LYS A 174 -1.85 -24.94 -21.74
C LYS A 174 -1.62 -23.50 -22.16
N CYS A 175 -0.85 -23.33 -23.21
CA CYS A 175 -0.66 -22.06 -23.87
C CYS A 175 -1.99 -21.57 -24.43
N GLN A 176 -2.38 -20.36 -24.04
CA GLN A 176 -3.63 -19.73 -24.48
C GLN A 176 -3.81 -19.70 -26.02
N SER A 177 -2.70 -19.64 -26.76
CA SER A 177 -2.71 -19.48 -28.22
C SER A 177 -2.63 -20.77 -29.03
N CYS A 178 -2.03 -21.85 -28.51
CA CYS A 178 -1.80 -23.08 -29.29
C CYS A 178 -2.01 -24.39 -28.54
N ASN A 179 -2.58 -24.35 -27.32
CA ASN A 179 -2.90 -25.51 -26.48
C ASN A 179 -1.72 -26.46 -26.15
N LYS A 180 -0.48 -26.16 -26.56
CA LYS A 180 0.74 -26.83 -26.11
C LYS A 180 1.06 -26.44 -24.67
N LEU A 181 1.92 -27.20 -23.99
CA LEU A 181 2.36 -26.85 -22.63
C LEU A 181 3.02 -25.46 -22.59
N GLY A 182 2.59 -24.60 -21.67
CA GLY A 182 3.16 -23.27 -21.45
C GLY A 182 4.42 -23.33 -20.59
N GLN A 183 5.45 -22.58 -20.99
CA GLN A 183 6.70 -22.45 -20.23
C GLN A 183 6.75 -21.14 -19.41
N TYR A 184 5.99 -20.14 -19.84
CA TYR A 184 5.91 -18.82 -19.20
C TYR A 184 4.49 -18.55 -18.72
N SER A 185 4.35 -18.09 -17.49
CA SER A 185 3.07 -17.74 -16.87
C SER A 185 3.04 -16.26 -16.50
N CYS A 186 1.95 -15.58 -16.84
CA CYS A 186 1.71 -14.21 -16.42
C CYS A 186 0.81 -14.19 -15.18
N LEU A 187 1.36 -13.80 -14.01
CA LEU A 187 0.60 -13.77 -12.75
C LEU A 187 -0.44 -12.65 -12.69
N ARG A 188 -0.35 -11.66 -13.59
CA ARG A 188 -1.35 -10.59 -13.74
C ARG A 188 -2.54 -10.98 -14.61
N CYS A 189 -2.32 -11.80 -15.64
CA CYS A 189 -3.40 -12.31 -16.50
C CYS A 189 -3.91 -13.71 -16.11
N LYS A 190 -3.19 -14.41 -15.22
CA LYS A 190 -3.41 -15.83 -14.90
C LYS A 190 -3.39 -16.75 -16.13
N THR A 191 -2.57 -16.42 -17.13
CA THR A 191 -2.48 -17.18 -18.40
C THR A 191 -1.08 -17.69 -18.66
N CYS A 192 -0.98 -18.88 -19.26
CA CYS A 192 0.26 -19.51 -19.69
C CYS A 192 0.52 -19.32 -21.20
N TYR A 193 1.80 -19.25 -21.57
CA TYR A 193 2.27 -19.14 -22.95
C TYR A 193 3.47 -20.08 -23.20
N CYS A 194 3.55 -20.67 -24.39
CA CYS A 194 4.76 -21.34 -24.85
C CYS A 194 5.78 -20.30 -25.36
N ASP A 195 7.03 -20.71 -25.56
CA ASP A 195 8.13 -19.84 -26.01
C ASP A 195 7.78 -19.01 -27.25
N ASP A 196 7.16 -19.65 -28.23
CA ASP A 196 6.77 -19.00 -29.50
C ASP A 196 5.69 -17.92 -29.32
N HIS A 197 4.81 -18.07 -28.33
CA HIS A 197 3.69 -17.13 -28.09
C HIS A 197 4.02 -16.10 -27.01
N ALA A 198 4.99 -16.37 -26.14
CA ALA A 198 5.52 -15.38 -25.21
C ALA A 198 6.44 -14.38 -25.92
N ARG A 199 7.25 -14.84 -26.89
CA ARG A 199 8.20 -14.00 -27.62
C ARG A 199 7.58 -13.41 -28.88
N ARG A 200 7.69 -12.09 -29.06
CA ARG A 200 7.35 -11.42 -30.32
C ARG A 200 8.43 -11.71 -31.36
N LYS A 201 8.03 -12.23 -32.52
CA LYS A 201 8.92 -12.46 -33.66
C LYS A 201 9.64 -11.15 -34.06
N GLY A 202 10.96 -11.20 -34.19
CA GLY A 202 11.78 -10.06 -34.61
C GLY A 202 12.24 -9.10 -33.51
N PHE A 203 11.88 -9.33 -32.24
CA PHE A 203 12.37 -8.53 -31.11
C PHE A 203 13.56 -9.21 -30.42
N LYS A 204 14.65 -8.47 -30.20
CA LYS A 204 15.80 -8.95 -29.42
C LYS A 204 15.48 -8.79 -27.94
N TYR A 205 15.41 -9.92 -27.23
CA TYR A 205 15.27 -9.94 -25.77
C TYR A 205 16.66 -9.98 -25.13
N ASP A 206 16.87 -9.14 -24.12
CA ASP A 206 18.09 -9.18 -23.32
C ASP A 206 18.14 -10.51 -22.55
N LYS A 207 19.31 -11.18 -22.59
CA LYS A 207 19.55 -12.34 -21.73
C LYS A 207 19.44 -11.89 -20.27
N ASN A 208 18.68 -12.62 -19.47
CA ASN A 208 18.38 -12.38 -18.04
C ASN A 208 17.23 -11.42 -17.71
N LYS A 209 16.55 -10.79 -18.68
CA LYS A 209 15.29 -10.07 -18.38
C LYS A 209 14.08 -10.99 -18.57
N PRO A 210 13.07 -10.93 -17.67
CA PRO A 210 11.85 -11.69 -17.85
C PRO A 210 11.12 -11.24 -19.12
N ILE A 211 10.47 -12.20 -19.78
CA ILE A 211 9.75 -11.93 -21.02
C ILE A 211 8.45 -11.18 -20.67
N PRO A 212 8.10 -10.09 -21.36
CA PRO A 212 6.85 -9.41 -21.13
C PRO A 212 5.67 -10.21 -21.71
N CYS A 213 4.58 -10.30 -20.95
CA CYS A 213 3.35 -10.95 -21.36
C CYS A 213 2.80 -10.31 -22.66
N PRO A 214 2.39 -11.10 -23.66
CA PRO A 214 1.88 -10.58 -24.92
C PRO A 214 0.57 -9.78 -24.76
N LYS A 215 -0.24 -10.10 -23.73
CA LYS A 215 -1.54 -9.47 -23.46
C LYS A 215 -1.40 -8.15 -22.68
N CYS A 216 -0.66 -8.15 -21.57
CA CYS A 216 -0.59 -7.01 -20.65
C CYS A 216 0.79 -6.35 -20.53
N GLY A 217 1.83 -6.93 -21.13
CA GLY A 217 3.20 -6.41 -21.05
C GLY A 217 3.91 -6.67 -19.71
N PHE A 218 3.23 -7.23 -18.72
CA PHE A 218 3.81 -7.54 -17.40
C PHE A 218 4.81 -8.69 -17.48
N GLU A 219 5.83 -8.67 -16.64
CA GLU A 219 6.87 -9.70 -16.59
C GLU A 219 6.28 -11.09 -16.33
N THR A 220 6.66 -12.07 -17.16
CA THR A 220 6.25 -13.47 -16.98
C THR A 220 7.27 -14.22 -16.14
N SER A 221 6.79 -15.08 -15.26
CA SER A 221 7.61 -16.05 -14.52
C SER A 221 7.66 -17.38 -15.27
N GLN A 222 8.69 -18.19 -15.04
CA GLN A 222 8.72 -19.55 -15.59
C GLN A 222 7.70 -20.40 -14.83
N THR A 223 6.87 -21.16 -15.55
CA THR A 223 5.78 -21.94 -14.96
C THR A 223 6.29 -22.99 -13.96
N LYS A 224 7.49 -23.54 -14.19
CA LYS A 224 8.15 -24.50 -13.29
C LYS A 224 8.68 -23.90 -11.97
N ASP A 225 8.93 -22.59 -11.93
CA ASP A 225 9.51 -21.91 -10.76
C ASP A 225 8.39 -21.44 -9.80
N LEU A 226 7.12 -21.59 -10.20
CA LEU A 226 5.97 -21.33 -9.35
C LEU A 226 5.74 -22.56 -8.47
N SER A 227 5.96 -22.41 -7.16
CA SER A 227 5.70 -23.44 -6.14
C SER A 227 4.19 -23.72 -6.06
N MET A 228 3.70 -24.62 -6.90
CA MET A 228 2.28 -24.97 -6.89
C MET A 228 2.04 -26.03 -5.81
N SER A 229 1.57 -25.57 -4.66
CA SER A 229 0.97 -26.45 -3.66
C SER A 229 -0.28 -27.09 -4.26
N THR A 230 -0.28 -28.41 -4.38
CA THR A 230 -1.47 -29.21 -4.72
C THR A 230 -2.49 -29.26 -3.57
N ARG A 231 -2.14 -28.68 -2.41
CA ARG A 231 -3.04 -28.52 -1.27
C ARG A 231 -3.57 -27.10 -1.26
N SER A 232 -4.81 -26.92 -1.73
CA SER A 232 -5.56 -25.68 -1.58
C SER A 232 -5.97 -25.51 -0.12
N HIS A 233 -5.27 -24.67 0.64
CA HIS A 233 -5.75 -24.25 1.95
C HIS A 233 -6.68 -23.03 1.75
N LYS A 234 -7.99 -23.23 1.93
CA LYS A 234 -8.94 -22.11 2.03
C LYS A 234 -8.68 -21.41 3.36
N PHE A 235 -7.98 -20.28 3.32
CA PHE A 235 -7.89 -19.37 4.44
C PHE A 235 -9.21 -18.58 4.52
N GLY A 236 -10.24 -19.21 5.09
CA GLY A 236 -11.45 -18.51 5.52
C GLY A 236 -11.37 -18.26 7.01
N ARG A 237 -11.91 -17.13 7.48
CA ARG A 237 -12.25 -16.98 8.90
C ARG A 237 -13.14 -18.17 9.26
N GLN A 238 -12.63 -19.08 10.09
CA GLN A 238 -13.35 -20.26 10.54
C GLN A 238 -14.57 -19.79 11.33
N GLY A 239 -15.71 -19.67 10.65
CA GLY A 239 -17.02 -19.72 11.28
C GLY A 239 -17.25 -21.17 11.66
N ASN A 240 -17.19 -21.43 12.96
CA ASN A 240 -17.44 -22.74 13.55
C ASN A 240 -18.83 -23.24 13.14
N ARG A 241 -18.89 -24.11 12.14
CA ARG A 241 -19.99 -25.05 11.90
C ARG A 241 -19.33 -26.41 11.73
N TYR A 242 -19.16 -27.11 12.86
CA TYR A 242 -19.11 -28.56 12.85
C TYR A 242 -20.53 -29.03 12.51
N ASP A 243 -20.67 -29.58 11.32
CA ASP A 243 -21.67 -30.60 11.00
C ASP A 243 -20.83 -31.74 10.42
N ASP A 244 -20.77 -32.85 11.12
CA ASP A 244 -20.54 -34.16 10.52
C ASP A 244 -21.37 -35.17 11.31
N ASP A 245 -22.10 -35.97 10.54
CA ASP A 245 -23.31 -36.73 10.89
C ASP A 245 -23.05 -37.99 11.75
N ASP A 246 -24.19 -38.49 12.28
CA ASP A 246 -24.58 -39.88 12.57
C ASP A 246 -24.64 -40.43 14.01
N ASP A 247 -25.75 -41.15 14.20
CA ASP A 247 -26.18 -42.14 15.21
C ASP A 247 -27.00 -41.69 16.46
N ASP A 248 -28.32 -41.85 16.29
CA ASP A 248 -29.32 -42.49 17.18
C ASP A 248 -29.11 -42.50 18.71
N ASP A 249 -30.07 -41.93 19.48
CA ASP A 249 -30.87 -42.66 20.48
C ASP A 249 -31.96 -41.76 21.12
N TYR A 250 -33.02 -42.40 21.59
CA TYR A 250 -34.27 -41.84 22.10
C TYR A 250 -34.14 -41.13 23.46
N ASP A 251 -35.03 -40.15 23.70
CA ASP A 251 -35.92 -40.07 24.88
C ASP A 251 -35.97 -38.74 25.68
N TYR A 252 -37.24 -38.42 26.00
CA TYR A 252 -37.82 -37.63 27.08
C TYR A 252 -37.67 -36.10 27.23
N ASP A 253 -38.87 -35.50 27.25
CA ASP A 253 -39.29 -34.19 27.75
C ASP A 253 -38.65 -33.78 29.09
N ILE A 254 -38.22 -32.52 29.21
CA ILE A 254 -38.64 -31.69 30.34
C ILE A 254 -38.47 -30.20 30.04
N SER A 255 -39.63 -29.54 29.93
CA SER A 255 -39.75 -28.12 30.20
C SER A 255 -39.61 -27.89 31.71
N TYR A 256 -38.72 -27.00 32.17
CA TYR A 256 -39.00 -26.20 33.38
C TYR A 256 -38.08 -24.98 33.47
N SER A 257 -38.75 -23.83 33.57
CA SER A 257 -38.25 -22.53 33.98
C SER A 257 -37.45 -22.57 35.29
N ARG A 258 -36.34 -21.83 35.39
CA ARG A 258 -36.13 -20.88 36.49
C ARG A 258 -34.87 -20.03 36.32
N SER A 259 -35.10 -18.72 36.21
CA SER A 259 -34.25 -17.68 36.78
C SER A 259 -33.86 -17.99 38.22
N HIS A 260 -32.63 -17.68 38.63
CA HIS A 260 -32.33 -16.85 39.82
C HIS A 260 -30.82 -16.62 39.96
N GLN A 261 -30.53 -15.53 40.65
CA GLN A 261 -29.31 -14.74 40.69
C GLN A 261 -28.92 -14.62 42.17
N PHE A 262 -27.61 -14.68 42.48
CA PHE A 262 -26.92 -14.32 43.74
C PHE A 262 -27.24 -15.19 44.99
N ASN A 263 -26.39 -15.45 45.99
CA ASN A 263 -25.12 -14.89 46.47
C ASN A 263 -24.49 -15.86 47.52
N GLY A 264 -23.17 -15.78 47.78
CA GLY A 264 -22.63 -15.77 49.17
C GLY A 264 -21.64 -16.86 49.66
N GLY A 265 -20.36 -16.45 49.82
CA GLY A 265 -19.38 -16.77 50.90
C GLY A 265 -18.69 -18.15 50.89
N ASP A 266 -17.48 -18.35 51.41
CA ASP A 266 -16.29 -17.58 51.85
C ASP A 266 -15.28 -18.68 52.27
N ASP A 267 -13.96 -18.50 52.11
CA ASP A 267 -12.91 -18.90 53.07
C ASP A 267 -11.51 -18.60 52.50
N ASP A 268 -10.68 -18.05 53.39
CA ASP A 268 -9.41 -17.34 53.26
C ASP A 268 -8.18 -18.20 52.90
N ASP A 269 -7.11 -17.56 52.40
CA ASP A 269 -5.78 -17.57 53.05
C ASP A 269 -4.78 -16.61 52.35
N ASP A 270 -4.06 -15.88 53.20
CA ASP A 270 -3.09 -14.81 52.98
C ASP A 270 -1.77 -15.24 52.29
N ASP A 271 -1.10 -14.30 51.60
CA ASP A 271 0.31 -13.94 51.91
C ASP A 271 0.77 -12.73 51.06
N ASP A 272 1.26 -11.73 51.79
CA ASP A 272 1.94 -10.51 51.34
C ASP A 272 3.28 -10.80 50.65
N ASP A 273 3.66 -9.98 49.67
CA ASP A 273 5.03 -9.43 49.58
C ASP A 273 5.06 -8.28 48.56
N ASP A 274 5.09 -7.06 49.10
CA ASP A 274 5.59 -5.85 48.45
C ASP A 274 7.11 -5.99 48.25
N ASP A 275 7.60 -5.80 47.02
CA ASP A 275 8.98 -5.35 46.84
C ASP A 275 9.08 -4.39 45.64
N ASP A 276 9.16 -3.11 46.00
CA ASP A 276 9.65 -2.00 45.19
C ASP A 276 11.15 -2.21 44.90
N GLU A 277 11.52 -2.48 43.64
CA GLU A 277 12.89 -2.25 43.18
C GLU A 277 12.94 -1.33 41.96
N ASP A 278 13.14 -0.06 42.32
CA ASP A 278 13.60 1.06 41.51
C ASP A 278 14.98 0.72 40.90
N ALA A 279 15.08 0.65 39.57
CA ALA A 279 16.34 0.47 38.86
C ALA A 279 16.55 1.61 37.86
N ASP A 280 16.93 2.75 38.44
CA ASP A 280 17.61 3.88 37.80
C ASP A 280 18.90 3.37 37.11
N TYR A 281 19.02 3.55 35.80
CA TYR A 281 20.31 3.45 35.11
C TYR A 281 20.68 4.80 34.50
N GLU A 282 21.56 5.49 35.24
CA GLU A 282 22.14 6.76 34.91
C GLU A 282 23.01 6.75 33.63
N PHE A 283 23.02 7.94 33.05
CA PHE A 283 23.81 8.46 31.95
C PHE A 283 25.32 8.46 32.25
N GLY A 284 26.10 7.70 31.49
CA GLY A 284 27.56 7.75 31.48
C GLY A 284 28.10 8.53 30.27
N GLY A 285 28.39 9.81 30.45
CA GLY A 285 29.14 10.63 29.51
C GLY A 285 30.65 10.34 29.58
N GLY A 286 31.25 10.01 28.45
CA GLY A 286 32.70 9.91 28.26
C GLY A 286 33.14 10.85 27.14
N ASN A 287 33.64 12.01 27.52
CA ASN A 287 34.30 13.00 26.67
C ASN A 287 35.79 12.66 26.59
N GLU A 288 36.32 12.32 25.41
CA GLU A 288 37.76 12.42 25.15
C GLU A 288 37.99 13.22 23.87
N SER A 289 38.31 14.49 24.09
CA SER A 289 38.96 15.39 23.15
C SER A 289 40.45 15.02 23.09
N SER A 290 40.98 14.84 21.89
CA SER A 290 42.43 14.86 21.66
C SER A 290 42.72 15.78 20.48
N GLU A 291 43.52 16.79 20.80
CA GLU A 291 43.83 17.99 20.06
C GLU A 291 44.78 17.76 18.88
N GLU A 292 44.88 18.85 18.13
CA GLU A 292 45.67 19.16 16.95
C GLU A 292 47.13 18.68 16.95
N SER A 293 47.61 18.36 15.75
CA SER A 293 49.01 18.53 15.38
C SER A 293 49.06 19.15 13.97
N GLU A 294 49.22 20.47 13.95
CA GLU A 294 49.77 21.22 12.82
C GLU A 294 51.31 21.13 12.91
N GLU A 295 51.97 20.64 11.86
CA GLU A 295 53.31 21.08 11.46
C GLU A 295 53.40 21.05 9.92
N ASP A 296 53.91 22.17 9.38
CA ASP A 296 54.20 22.58 7.98
C ASP A 296 53.10 23.14 7.06
#